data_AF-A0A094H336-F1
#
_entry.id   AF-A0A094H336-F1
#
_cell.length_a   1.000
_cell.length_b   1.000
_cell.length_c   1.000
_cell.angle_alpha   90.00
_cell.angle_beta   90.00
_cell.angle_gamma   90.00
#
_symmetry.space_group_name_H-M   'P 1'
#
loop_
_entity.id
_entity.type
_entity.pdbx_description
1 polymer ?
#
loop_
_entity_poly.entity_id
_entity_poly.type
_entity_poly.pdbx_seq_one_letter_code
_entity_poly.pdbx_strand_id
1 'polypeptide(L)'
;MADGLNDARATRVADLLSDFRALQHSIASITCDSPHPDDFYTEGYAALRQCSVDGQHVLNVAADTRVPTGRGGQAEQEKAELTQVLLDSFSRRHEAQKICMRQSAAMRWVAWRDGVLMGMRPDPSHVPALVSCDQALRAELATVTDENIYNLMRNSDYTMGRWTDEDPSLRNVQRWLRSRR
;
A
#
# COMPACT_ATOMS: atom_id res chain seq x y z
N MET A 1 4.55 -28.25 23.13
CA MET A 1 4.66 -27.15 24.12
C MET A 1 4.72 -25.88 23.31
N ALA A 2 3.96 -24.86 23.70
CA ALA A 2 3.97 -23.58 22.98
C ALA A 2 5.37 -22.95 23.05
N ASP A 3 5.78 -22.34 21.96
CA ASP A 3 7.13 -21.80 21.74
C ASP A 3 7.43 -20.52 22.53
N GLY A 4 6.45 -19.99 23.28
CA GLY A 4 6.60 -18.79 24.09
C GLY A 4 6.66 -17.49 23.28
N LEU A 5 6.34 -17.51 21.98
CA LEU A 5 6.46 -16.34 21.09
C LEU A 5 5.13 -15.61 20.86
N ASN A 6 4.04 -15.99 21.54
CA ASN A 6 2.72 -15.38 21.32
C ASN A 6 2.70 -13.88 21.64
N ASP A 7 3.42 -13.42 22.68
CA ASP A 7 3.53 -11.99 22.99
C ASP A 7 4.25 -11.21 21.87
N ALA A 8 5.28 -11.81 21.27
CA ALA A 8 6.00 -11.22 20.14
C ALA A 8 5.10 -11.13 18.89
N ARG A 9 4.33 -12.19 18.61
CA ARG A 9 3.33 -12.20 17.53
C ARG A 9 2.25 -11.15 17.73
N ALA A 10 1.70 -11.04 18.94
CA ALA A 10 0.70 -10.04 19.28
C ALA A 10 1.23 -8.61 19.11
N THR A 11 2.46 -8.36 19.55
CA THR A 11 3.14 -7.07 19.36
C THR A 11 3.32 -6.75 17.87
N ARG A 12 3.78 -7.72 17.08
CA ARG A 12 3.97 -7.53 15.63
C ARG A 12 2.65 -7.29 14.89
N VAL A 13 1.59 -8.00 15.26
CA VAL A 13 0.24 -7.72 14.75
C VAL A 13 -0.17 -6.29 15.07
N ALA A 14 0.05 -5.82 16.30
CA ALA A 14 -0.28 -4.45 16.70
C ALA A 14 0.50 -3.40 15.88
N ASP A 15 1.79 -3.61 15.65
CA ASP A 15 2.63 -2.77 14.78
C ASP A 15 2.05 -2.67 13.37
N LEU A 16 1.72 -3.81 12.77
CA LEU A 16 1.19 -3.86 11.40
C LEU A 16 -0.18 -3.18 11.26
N LEU A 17 -1.06 -3.36 12.25
CA LEU A 17 -2.37 -2.71 12.27
C LEU A 17 -2.25 -1.20 12.49
N SER A 18 -1.29 -0.75 13.31
CA SER A 18 -0.99 0.67 13.50
C SER A 18 -0.48 1.31 12.20
N ASP A 19 0.49 0.67 11.53
CA ASP A 19 1.01 1.13 10.24
C ASP A 19 -0.08 1.15 9.17
N PHE A 20 -0.91 0.10 9.10
CA PHE A 20 -2.03 0.06 8.17
C PHE A 20 -2.98 1.23 8.42
N ARG A 21 -3.35 1.52 9.66
CA ARG A 21 -4.20 2.66 10.00
C ARG A 21 -3.59 4.00 9.54
N ALA A 22 -2.28 4.19 9.70
CA ALA A 22 -1.60 5.37 9.19
C ALA A 22 -1.71 5.48 7.65
N LEU A 23 -1.54 4.36 6.94
CA LEU A 23 -1.73 4.30 5.48
C LEU A 23 -3.18 4.57 5.07
N GLN A 24 -4.17 4.09 5.83
CA GLN A 24 -5.59 4.40 5.56
C GLN A 24 -5.86 5.91 5.59
N HIS A 25 -5.28 6.62 6.57
CA HIS A 25 -5.38 8.07 6.65
C HIS A 25 -4.72 8.77 5.45
N SER A 26 -3.55 8.30 5.02
CA SER A 26 -2.86 8.82 3.84
C SER A 26 -3.63 8.58 2.54
N ILE A 27 -4.24 7.40 2.38
CA ILE A 27 -5.05 7.07 1.21
C ILE A 27 -6.27 7.97 1.12
N ALA A 28 -6.94 8.21 2.25
CA ALA A 28 -8.17 8.99 2.32
C ALA A 28 -7.95 10.51 2.20
N SER A 29 -6.74 11.01 2.43
CA SER A 29 -6.46 12.46 2.40
C SER A 29 -6.23 13.03 1.00
N ILE A 30 -6.07 12.18 -0.01
CA ILE A 30 -5.70 12.61 -1.37
C ILE A 30 -6.95 12.82 -2.23
N THR A 31 -7.06 14.02 -2.79
CA THR A 31 -8.05 14.37 -3.81
C THR A 31 -7.64 13.84 -5.18
N CYS A 32 -8.55 13.13 -5.86
CA CYS A 32 -8.28 12.53 -7.18
C CYS A 32 -8.89 13.30 -8.36
N ASP A 33 -9.70 14.32 -8.08
CA ASP A 33 -10.33 15.15 -9.10
C ASP A 33 -9.42 16.30 -9.53
N SER A 34 -9.41 16.58 -10.84
CA SER A 34 -8.75 17.76 -11.37
C SER A 34 -9.64 19.00 -11.21
N PRO A 35 -9.09 20.16 -10.84
CA PRO A 35 -9.81 21.43 -10.92
C PRO A 35 -10.16 21.84 -12.36
N HIS A 36 -9.52 21.23 -13.36
CA HIS A 36 -9.72 21.52 -14.78
C HIS A 36 -10.26 20.30 -15.53
N PRO A 37 -11.43 20.40 -16.21
CA PRO A 37 -12.02 19.29 -16.96
C PRO A 37 -11.08 18.72 -18.04
N ASP A 38 -10.25 19.58 -18.64
CA ASP A 38 -9.31 19.21 -19.71
C ASP A 38 -8.23 18.23 -19.21
N ASP A 39 -7.93 18.21 -17.91
CA ASP A 39 -6.93 17.33 -17.33
C ASP A 39 -7.49 15.97 -16.90
N PHE A 40 -8.80 15.75 -17.03
CA PHE A 40 -9.44 14.51 -16.58
C PHE A 40 -8.75 13.27 -17.16
N TYR A 41 -8.42 13.27 -18.45
CA TYR A 41 -7.81 12.12 -19.14
C TYR A 41 -6.28 12.08 -19.07
N THR A 42 -5.65 13.01 -18.35
CA THR A 42 -4.20 12.98 -18.20
C THR A 42 -3.75 11.87 -17.27
N GLU A 43 -2.53 11.39 -17.48
CA GLU A 43 -2.05 10.15 -16.89
C GLU A 43 -1.99 10.19 -15.36
N GLY A 44 -1.55 11.31 -14.77
CA GLY A 44 -1.49 11.45 -13.32
C GLY A 44 -2.86 11.46 -12.66
N TYR A 45 -3.83 12.20 -13.21
CA TYR A 45 -5.20 12.18 -12.66
C TYR A 45 -5.90 10.83 -12.87
N ALA A 46 -5.65 10.15 -13.99
CA ALA A 46 -6.10 8.78 -14.18
C ALA A 46 -5.50 7.83 -13.12
N ALA A 47 -4.21 7.96 -12.81
CA ALA A 47 -3.55 7.19 -11.76
C ALA A 47 -4.12 7.49 -10.37
N LEU A 48 -4.39 8.76 -10.03
CA LEU A 48 -5.01 9.15 -8.76
C LEU A 48 -6.41 8.54 -8.58
N ARG A 49 -7.24 8.59 -9.63
CA ARG A 49 -8.58 7.97 -9.59
C ARG A 49 -8.49 6.46 -9.42
N GLN A 50 -7.57 5.80 -10.11
CA GLN A 50 -7.35 4.36 -9.90
C GLN A 50 -6.93 4.08 -8.46
N CYS A 51 -6.03 4.88 -7.89
CA CYS A 51 -5.63 4.74 -6.49
C CYS A 51 -6.80 4.98 -5.52
N SER A 52 -7.75 5.86 -5.84
CA SER A 52 -8.95 6.07 -5.03
C SER A 52 -9.84 4.81 -5.03
N VAL A 53 -10.05 4.19 -6.20
CA VAL A 53 -10.80 2.93 -6.33
C VAL A 53 -10.10 1.80 -5.56
N ASP A 54 -8.80 1.63 -5.76
CA ASP A 54 -8.00 0.61 -5.09
C ASP A 54 -7.98 0.82 -3.57
N GLY A 55 -7.86 2.09 -3.15
CA GLY A 55 -7.92 2.52 -1.75
C GLY A 55 -9.26 2.15 -1.11
N GLN A 56 -10.37 2.51 -1.75
CA GLN A 56 -11.69 2.16 -1.27
C GLN A 56 -11.89 0.65 -1.15
N HIS A 57 -11.36 -0.13 -2.10
CA HIS A 57 -11.39 -1.58 -2.04
C HIS A 57 -10.64 -2.10 -0.81
N VAL A 58 -9.39 -1.68 -0.59
CA VAL A 58 -8.58 -2.10 0.58
C VAL A 58 -9.24 -1.72 1.91
N LEU A 59 -9.93 -0.58 1.97
CA LEU A 59 -10.67 -0.14 3.15
C LEU A 59 -11.96 -0.94 3.40
N ASN A 60 -12.63 -1.39 2.34
CA ASN A 60 -13.90 -2.11 2.44
C ASN A 60 -13.76 -3.62 2.60
N VAL A 61 -12.61 -4.20 2.22
CA VAL A 61 -12.37 -5.64 2.40
C VAL A 61 -12.37 -5.97 3.89
N ALA A 62 -13.38 -6.72 4.34
CA ALA A 62 -13.50 -7.14 5.73
C ALA A 62 -12.29 -7.95 6.20
N ALA A 63 -11.93 -7.83 7.48
CA ALA A 63 -10.92 -8.67 8.13
C ALA A 63 -11.25 -10.15 7.93
N ASP A 64 -10.23 -11.00 7.80
CA ASP A 64 -10.49 -12.44 7.77
C ASP A 64 -11.00 -12.89 9.15
N THR A 65 -12.23 -13.42 9.18
CA THR A 65 -12.90 -13.90 10.40
C THR A 65 -12.75 -15.41 10.58
N ARG A 66 -12.01 -16.09 9.70
CA ARG A 66 -11.73 -17.52 9.85
C ARG A 66 -10.89 -17.78 11.09
N VAL A 67 -11.37 -18.68 11.95
CA VAL A 67 -10.63 -19.17 13.12
C VAL A 67 -9.89 -20.45 12.72
N PRO A 68 -8.55 -20.43 12.60
CA PRO A 68 -7.77 -21.63 12.32
C PRO A 68 -7.83 -22.59 13.52
N THR A 69 -7.73 -23.89 13.26
CA THR A 69 -7.68 -24.90 14.33
C THR A 69 -6.23 -25.24 14.66
N GLY A 70 -5.77 -24.84 15.85
CA GLY A 70 -4.47 -25.22 16.39
C GLY A 70 -4.45 -26.71 16.79
N ARG A 71 -3.32 -27.37 16.59
CA ARG A 71 -3.12 -28.75 17.05
C ARG A 71 -2.47 -28.73 18.43
N GLY A 72 -3.27 -28.62 19.49
CA GLY A 72 -2.76 -28.64 20.85
C GLY A 72 -3.67 -27.96 21.85
N GLY A 73 -3.08 -27.52 22.97
CA GLY A 73 -3.77 -26.71 23.98
C GLY A 73 -3.96 -25.26 23.55
N GLN A 74 -4.49 -24.45 24.46
CA GLN A 74 -4.85 -23.04 24.24
C GLN A 74 -3.73 -22.20 23.59
N ALA A 75 -2.48 -22.39 24.00
CA ALA A 75 -1.37 -21.60 23.45
C ALA A 75 -1.03 -21.93 21.98
N GLU A 76 -1.29 -23.16 21.52
CA GLU A 76 -1.17 -23.52 20.09
C GLU A 76 -2.36 -22.98 19.27
N GLN A 77 -3.54 -22.90 19.88
CA GLN A 77 -4.70 -22.25 19.29
C GLN A 77 -4.45 -20.76 19.10
N GLU A 78 -3.96 -20.08 20.14
CA GLU A 78 -3.58 -18.66 20.10
C GLU A 78 -2.50 -18.40 19.04
N LYS A 79 -1.47 -19.24 18.97
CA LYS A 79 -0.45 -19.16 17.92
C LYS A 79 -1.08 -19.24 16.52
N ALA A 80 -2.00 -20.17 16.30
CA ALA A 80 -2.66 -20.35 15.01
C ALA A 80 -3.46 -19.09 14.62
N GLU A 81 -4.23 -18.53 15.56
CA GLU A 81 -5.01 -17.30 15.38
C GLU A 81 -4.10 -16.10 15.07
N LEU A 82 -3.06 -15.89 15.87
CA LEU A 82 -2.11 -14.79 15.66
C LEU A 82 -1.38 -14.90 14.31
N THR A 83 -1.04 -16.11 13.88
CA THR A 83 -0.41 -16.33 12.57
C THR A 83 -1.35 -15.95 11.41
N GLN A 84 -2.65 -16.26 11.53
CA GLN A 84 -3.64 -15.88 10.53
C GLN A 84 -3.82 -14.36 10.48
N VAL A 85 -3.93 -13.71 11.64
CA VAL A 85 -4.07 -12.24 11.73
C VAL A 85 -2.80 -11.55 11.24
N LEU A 86 -1.62 -12.11 11.52
CA LEU A 86 -0.34 -11.63 10.99
C LEU A 86 -0.33 -11.62 9.46
N LEU A 87 -0.78 -12.71 8.83
CA LEU A 87 -0.90 -12.78 7.37
C LEU A 87 -1.87 -11.73 6.81
N ASP A 88 -3.04 -11.56 7.43
CA ASP A 88 -4.04 -10.58 6.98
C ASP A 88 -3.52 -9.13 7.11
N SER A 89 -3.03 -8.77 8.31
CA SER A 89 -2.52 -7.43 8.61
C SER A 89 -1.32 -7.06 7.75
N PHE A 90 -0.37 -7.98 7.56
CA PHE A 90 0.78 -7.75 6.68
C PHE A 90 0.33 -7.53 5.23
N SER A 91 -0.61 -8.35 4.74
CA SER A 91 -1.10 -8.24 3.36
C SER A 91 -1.85 -6.92 3.12
N ARG A 92 -2.65 -6.47 4.09
CA ARG A 92 -3.33 -5.16 4.03
C ARG A 92 -2.35 -4.00 4.00
N ARG A 93 -1.33 -4.03 4.87
CA ARG A 93 -0.25 -3.03 4.90
C ARG A 93 0.49 -3.01 3.57
N HIS A 94 0.81 -4.17 2.99
CA HIS A 94 1.46 -4.29 1.69
C HIS A 94 0.65 -3.60 0.58
N GLU A 95 -0.63 -3.93 0.46
CA GLU A 95 -1.48 -3.35 -0.58
C GLU A 95 -1.68 -1.85 -0.38
N ALA A 96 -1.87 -1.40 0.86
CA ALA A 96 -2.00 0.02 1.18
C ALA A 96 -0.72 0.81 0.90
N GLN A 97 0.45 0.25 1.22
CA GLN A 97 1.74 0.87 0.93
C GLN A 97 1.93 1.06 -0.58
N LYS A 98 1.54 0.06 -1.37
CA LYS A 98 1.57 0.12 -2.83
C LYS A 98 0.68 1.26 -3.36
N ILE A 99 -0.53 1.40 -2.84
CA ILE A 99 -1.44 2.49 -3.19
C ILE A 99 -0.84 3.86 -2.82
N CYS A 100 -0.35 4.02 -1.59
CA CYS A 100 0.30 5.26 -1.15
C CYS A 100 1.48 5.67 -2.04
N MET A 101 2.29 4.71 -2.49
CA MET A 101 3.42 4.99 -3.38
C MET A 101 2.96 5.43 -4.77
N ARG A 102 1.93 4.79 -5.33
CA ARG A 102 1.31 5.22 -6.60
C ARG A 102 0.68 6.61 -6.48
N GLN A 103 -0.02 6.88 -5.39
CA GLN A 103 -0.58 8.20 -5.11
C GLN A 103 0.52 9.27 -5.00
N SER A 104 1.61 8.97 -4.29
CA SER A 104 2.73 9.90 -4.15
C SER A 104 3.39 10.24 -5.49
N ALA A 105 3.54 9.24 -6.37
CA ALA A 105 4.07 9.46 -7.73
C ALA A 105 3.14 10.35 -8.56
N ALA A 106 1.83 10.07 -8.52
CA ALA A 106 0.84 10.86 -9.22
C ALA A 106 0.72 12.30 -8.67
N MET A 107 0.83 12.48 -7.36
CA MET A 107 0.86 13.82 -6.74
C MET A 107 2.11 14.62 -7.13
N ARG A 108 3.29 13.98 -7.25
CA ARG A 108 4.49 14.63 -7.81
C ARG A 108 4.27 15.05 -9.25
N TRP A 109 3.65 14.20 -10.06
CA TRP A 109 3.29 14.55 -11.43
C TRP A 109 2.35 15.77 -11.49
N VAL A 110 1.33 15.84 -10.63
CA VAL A 110 0.43 17.02 -10.54
C VAL A 110 1.24 18.27 -10.22
N ALA A 111 2.08 18.21 -9.20
CA ALA A 111 2.91 19.36 -8.79
C ALA A 111 3.86 19.83 -9.92
N TRP A 112 4.47 18.91 -10.67
CA TRP A 112 5.33 19.26 -11.80
C TRP A 112 4.54 19.84 -12.96
N ARG A 113 3.38 19.27 -13.28
CA ARG A 113 2.49 19.80 -14.32
C ARG A 113 2.05 21.22 -13.97
N ASP A 114 1.61 21.45 -12.74
CA ASP A 114 1.21 22.78 -12.28
C ASP A 114 2.36 23.77 -12.38
N GLY A 115 3.59 23.34 -12.07
CA GLY A 115 4.80 24.14 -12.23
C GLY A 115 5.14 24.46 -13.69
N VAL A 116 4.90 23.53 -14.63
CA VAL A 116 5.08 23.76 -16.07
C VAL A 116 4.04 24.73 -16.61
N LEU A 117 2.79 24.58 -16.19
CA LEU A 117 1.67 25.37 -16.70
C LEU A 117 1.56 26.75 -16.04
N MET A 118 2.00 26.90 -14.79
CA MET A 118 1.88 28.13 -14.00
C MET A 118 0.45 28.73 -14.01
N GLY A 119 -0.58 27.87 -14.04
CA GLY A 119 -1.98 28.26 -14.14
C GLY A 119 -2.49 28.61 -15.55
N MET A 120 -1.63 28.50 -16.57
CA MET A 120 -2.00 28.68 -17.97
C MET A 120 -2.51 27.37 -18.59
N ARG A 121 -3.26 27.48 -19.69
CA ARG A 121 -3.63 26.31 -20.48
C ARG A 121 -2.39 25.76 -21.22
N PRO A 122 -2.30 24.43 -21.42
CA PRO A 122 -1.26 23.84 -22.25
C PRO A 122 -1.23 24.45 -23.66
N ASP A 123 -0.04 24.75 -24.16
CA ASP A 123 0.21 25.22 -25.52
C ASP A 123 1.46 24.51 -26.10
N PRO A 124 1.76 24.65 -27.40
CA PRO A 124 2.88 23.94 -28.03
C PRO A 124 4.25 24.13 -27.36
N SER A 125 4.49 25.27 -26.68
CA SER A 125 5.73 25.53 -25.95
C SER A 125 5.89 24.67 -24.69
N HIS A 126 4.77 24.26 -24.07
CA HIS A 126 4.75 23.42 -22.87
C HIS A 126 4.94 21.93 -23.19
N VAL A 127 4.63 21.49 -24.42
CA VAL A 127 4.58 20.07 -24.79
C VAL A 127 5.83 19.27 -24.39
N PRO A 128 7.07 19.73 -24.65
CA PRO A 128 8.26 18.96 -24.28
C PRO A 128 8.37 18.73 -22.76
N ALA A 129 8.02 19.73 -21.95
CA ALA A 129 8.06 19.62 -20.50
C ALA A 129 6.96 18.71 -19.95
N LEU A 130 5.74 18.80 -20.51
CA LEU A 130 4.63 17.91 -20.13
C LEU A 130 4.92 16.44 -20.47
N VAL A 131 5.54 16.16 -21.62
CA VAL A 131 5.99 14.81 -21.98
C VAL A 131 7.03 14.29 -21.00
N SER A 132 7.93 15.15 -20.51
CA SER A 132 8.90 14.79 -19.48
C SER A 132 8.22 14.42 -18.16
N CYS A 133 7.17 15.17 -17.75
CA CYS A 133 6.36 14.81 -16.58
C CYS A 133 5.76 13.41 -16.72
N ASP A 134 5.15 13.09 -17.86
CA ASP A 134 4.54 11.78 -18.11
C ASP A 134 5.59 10.65 -18.08
N GLN A 135 6.77 10.88 -18.68
CA GLN A 135 7.86 9.91 -18.65
C GLN A 135 8.37 9.65 -17.22
N ALA A 136 8.52 10.70 -16.41
CA ALA A 136 8.92 10.59 -15.03
C ALA A 136 7.87 9.82 -14.19
N LEU A 137 6.58 10.10 -14.38
CA LEU A 137 5.50 9.35 -13.74
C LEU A 137 5.56 7.87 -14.10
N ARG A 138 5.70 7.52 -15.38
CA ARG A 138 5.80 6.11 -15.82
C ARG A 138 7.01 5.42 -15.22
N ALA A 139 8.16 6.09 -15.19
CA ALA A 139 9.37 5.57 -14.59
C ALA A 139 9.18 5.29 -13.09
N GLU A 140 8.56 6.22 -12.35
CA GLU A 140 8.26 6.01 -10.93
C GLU A 140 7.25 4.88 -10.71
N LEU A 141 6.14 4.86 -11.45
CA LEU A 141 5.13 3.80 -11.33
C LEU A 141 5.69 2.41 -11.67
N ALA A 142 6.65 2.32 -12.60
CA ALA A 142 7.33 1.07 -12.91
C ALA A 142 8.17 0.52 -11.74
N THR A 143 8.58 1.37 -10.80
CA THR A 143 9.27 0.93 -9.56
C THR A 143 8.31 0.40 -8.51
N VAL A 144 7.00 0.66 -8.63
CA VAL A 144 5.99 0.23 -7.66
C VAL A 144 5.57 -1.22 -7.94
N THR A 145 6.49 -2.14 -7.67
CA THR A 145 6.29 -3.60 -7.80
C THR A 145 6.12 -4.25 -6.44
N ASP A 146 5.47 -5.41 -6.39
CA ASP A 146 5.24 -6.12 -5.12
C ASP A 146 6.57 -6.45 -4.40
N GLU A 147 7.61 -6.81 -5.15
CA GLU A 147 8.97 -7.07 -4.63
C GLU A 147 9.60 -5.82 -3.99
N ASN A 148 9.51 -4.67 -4.66
CA ASN A 148 10.07 -3.42 -4.14
C ASN A 148 9.33 -2.98 -2.88
N ILE A 149 8.00 -3.05 -2.88
CA ILE A 149 7.18 -2.75 -1.69
C ILE A 149 7.54 -3.68 -0.53
N TYR A 150 7.63 -4.98 -0.79
CA TYR A 150 7.97 -5.98 0.22
C TYR A 150 9.34 -5.72 0.85
N ASN A 151 10.36 -5.46 0.03
CA ASN A 151 11.71 -5.16 0.50
C ASN A 151 11.78 -3.83 1.26
N LEU A 152 11.08 -2.80 0.79
CA LEU A 152 11.01 -1.51 1.45
C LEU A 152 10.42 -1.63 2.86
N MET A 153 9.27 -2.28 3.00
CA MET A 153 8.61 -2.48 4.30
C MET A 153 9.49 -3.30 5.24
N ARG A 154 10.06 -4.41 4.74
CA ARG A 154 10.93 -5.28 5.52
C ARG A 154 12.16 -4.52 6.04
N ASN A 155 12.81 -3.72 5.18
CA ASN A 155 13.93 -2.89 5.60
C ASN A 155 13.51 -1.84 6.63
N SER A 156 12.36 -1.20 6.45
CA SER A 156 11.80 -0.26 7.42
C SER A 156 11.60 -0.92 8.79
N ASP A 157 10.99 -2.11 8.83
CA ASP A 157 10.76 -2.83 10.09
C ASP A 157 12.08 -3.24 10.77
N TYR A 158 13.08 -3.67 10.00
CA TYR A 158 14.41 -3.93 10.55
C TYR A 158 15.06 -2.69 11.13
N THR A 159 14.99 -1.54 10.44
CA THR A 159 15.55 -0.28 10.95
C THR A 159 14.85 0.22 12.22
N MET A 160 13.58 -0.13 12.40
CA MET A 160 12.80 0.18 13.60
C MET A 160 13.01 -0.83 14.73
N GLY A 161 13.81 -1.89 14.53
CA GLY A 161 14.06 -2.94 15.53
C GLY A 161 12.83 -3.80 15.83
N ARG A 162 11.88 -3.90 14.90
CA ARG A 162 10.66 -4.70 15.07
C ARG A 162 10.96 -6.20 14.91
N TRP A 163 10.17 -7.03 15.60
CA TRP A 163 10.23 -8.48 15.44
C TRP A 163 9.66 -8.89 14.07
N THR A 164 10.45 -9.58 13.25
CA THR A 164 10.09 -9.92 11.85
C THR A 164 10.32 -11.39 11.50
N ASP A 165 10.67 -12.23 12.49
CA ASP A 165 11.11 -13.62 12.24
C ASP A 165 10.02 -14.48 11.59
N GLU A 166 8.76 -14.17 11.84
CA GLU A 166 7.61 -14.90 11.30
C GLU A 166 6.80 -14.09 10.27
N ASP A 167 7.38 -13.00 9.75
CA ASP A 167 6.69 -12.22 8.72
C ASP A 167 6.37 -13.09 7.48
N PRO A 168 5.16 -12.97 6.92
CA PRO A 168 4.74 -13.78 5.78
C PRO A 168 5.61 -13.51 4.55
N SER A 169 6.03 -14.58 3.85
CA SER A 169 6.70 -14.43 2.56
C SER A 169 5.83 -13.68 1.53
N LEU A 170 6.47 -12.98 0.58
CA LEU A 170 5.76 -12.28 -0.50
C LEU A 170 4.80 -13.21 -1.27
N ARG A 171 5.20 -14.46 -1.50
CA ARG A 171 4.33 -15.46 -2.16
C ARG A 171 3.04 -15.72 -1.39
N ASN A 172 3.11 -15.76 -0.06
CA ASN A 172 1.93 -15.95 0.79
C ASN A 172 1.03 -14.71 0.74
N VAL A 173 1.61 -13.52 0.78
CA VAL A 173 0.89 -12.23 0.64
C VAL A 173 0.16 -12.17 -0.70
N GLN A 174 0.84 -12.44 -1.83
CA GLN A 174 0.22 -12.43 -3.16
C GLN A 174 -0.87 -13.50 -3.31
N ARG A 175 -0.70 -14.67 -2.69
CA ARG A 175 -1.76 -15.69 -2.66
C ARG A 175 -2.96 -15.21 -1.85
N TRP A 176 -2.71 -14.59 -0.71
CA TRP A 176 -3.73 -14.05 0.18
C TRP A 176 -4.58 -12.98 -0.50
N LEU A 177 -3.92 -11.99 -1.11
CA LEU A 177 -4.57 -10.89 -1.82
C LEU A 177 -5.39 -11.40 -3.01
N ARG A 178 -4.86 -12.33 -3.81
CA ARG A 178 -5.60 -12.93 -4.93
C ARG A 178 -6.88 -13.65 -4.52
N SER A 179 -6.92 -14.22 -3.32
CA SER A 179 -8.14 -14.88 -2.82
C SER A 179 -9.24 -13.92 -2.39
N ARG A 180 -8.98 -12.60 -2.44
CA ARG A 180 -9.86 -11.53 -1.96
C ARG A 180 -10.14 -10.43 -2.99
N ARG A 181 -9.65 -10.60 -4.23
CA ARG A 181 -9.97 -9.73 -5.36
C ARG A 181 -11.36 -10.02 -5.91
#